data_AF-A0A812RP04-F1
#
_entry.id   AF-A0A812RP04-F1
#
_cell.length_a   1.000
_cell.length_b   1.000
_cell.length_c   1.000
_cell.angle_alpha   90.00
_cell.angle_beta   90.00
_cell.angle_gamma   90.00
#
_symmetry.space_group_name_H-M   'P 1'
#
loop_
_entity.id
_entity.type
_entity.pdbx_description
1 polymer ?
#
loop_
_entity_poly.entity_id
_entity_poly.type
_entity_poly.pdbx_seq_one_letter_code
_entity_poly.pdbx_strand_id
1 'polypeptide(L)'
;MQQMAGPQVMNYWLAPPMPPPVVLGRGGGGYMLPQNPPGLATYTSMPNMAPELMQVKVASIPAEMETDASLWTGISAGSHGHPEMCHRPCVYMFKSGFCHLGSFCDHCHLLHEGPSLLKLDKKQRSKLKELSREDVMALLLPHIRHRVALHSLGPQTLELVQLLEAELPLDPAISADLLPREIDRLNRVLSRLPFSALVKIFPHSSPEKVIELFERSRFQLGAQPIAITSSGGGLRVRL
;
A
#
# COMPACT_ATOMS: atom_id res chain seq x y z
N MET A 1 5.50 30.54 -48.48
CA MET A 1 5.75 29.12 -48.14
C MET A 1 6.46 29.09 -46.79
N GLN A 2 5.70 28.91 -45.72
CA GLN A 2 6.18 28.99 -44.34
C GLN A 2 6.24 27.57 -43.79
N GLN A 3 7.45 27.05 -43.59
CA GLN A 3 7.69 25.72 -43.06
C GLN A 3 7.41 25.73 -41.56
N MET A 4 6.44 24.93 -41.11
CA MET A 4 6.22 24.66 -39.70
C MET A 4 7.16 23.53 -39.26
N ALA A 5 8.06 23.84 -38.32
CA ALA A 5 8.89 22.85 -37.64
C ALA A 5 8.01 22.01 -36.71
N GLY A 6 7.96 20.70 -36.95
CA GLY A 6 7.24 19.74 -36.11
C GLY A 6 7.93 19.52 -34.75
N PRO A 7 7.19 19.06 -33.73
CA PRO A 7 7.73 18.86 -32.39
C PRO A 7 8.67 17.64 -32.36
N GLN A 8 9.89 17.86 -31.86
CA GLN A 8 10.82 16.79 -31.54
C GLN A 8 10.31 15.99 -30.34
N VAL A 9 9.90 14.76 -30.59
CA VAL A 9 9.63 13.77 -29.55
C VAL A 9 10.96 13.30 -28.98
N MET A 10 11.28 13.74 -27.77
CA MET A 10 12.45 13.28 -27.03
C MET A 10 12.21 11.86 -26.50
N ASN A 11 12.83 10.88 -27.15
CA ASN A 11 12.96 9.52 -26.65
C ASN A 11 13.98 9.49 -25.52
N TYR A 12 13.53 9.34 -24.27
CA TYR A 12 14.42 9.01 -23.16
C TYR A 12 13.96 7.73 -22.45
N TRP A 13 14.98 7.02 -21.95
CA TRP A 13 14.95 5.96 -20.94
C TRP A 13 14.83 4.52 -21.43
N LEU A 14 15.92 4.03 -22.04
CA LEU A 14 16.31 2.63 -21.90
C LEU A 14 16.73 2.39 -20.43
N ALA A 15 15.93 1.62 -19.69
CA ALA A 15 16.27 1.22 -18.32
C ALA A 15 17.54 0.35 -18.31
N PRO A 16 18.50 0.60 -17.40
CA PRO A 16 19.69 -0.24 -17.30
C PRO A 16 19.35 -1.66 -16.79
N PRO A 17 20.10 -2.69 -17.23
CA PRO A 17 19.87 -4.08 -16.80
C PRO A 17 20.12 -4.25 -15.30
N MET A 18 19.22 -4.97 -14.62
CA MET A 18 19.35 -5.26 -13.19
C MET A 18 20.57 -6.17 -12.90
N PRO A 19 21.33 -5.92 -11.82
CA PRO A 19 22.44 -6.77 -11.44
C PRO A 19 21.97 -8.14 -10.90
N PRO A 20 22.77 -9.21 -11.08
CA PRO A 20 22.42 -10.56 -10.60
C PRO A 20 22.40 -10.63 -9.06
N PRO A 21 21.65 -11.60 -8.50
CA PRO A 21 21.52 -11.76 -7.05
C PRO A 21 22.86 -12.15 -6.40
N VAL A 22 23.29 -11.36 -5.42
CA VAL A 22 24.47 -11.64 -4.60
C VAL A 22 24.14 -12.74 -3.60
N VAL A 23 24.82 -13.89 -3.72
CA VAL A 23 24.78 -15.00 -2.76
C VAL A 23 25.58 -14.59 -1.52
N LEU A 24 24.90 -14.22 -0.43
CA LEU A 24 25.56 -13.93 0.85
C LEU A 24 25.79 -15.23 1.63
N GLY A 25 27.06 -15.55 1.87
CA GLY A 25 27.51 -16.69 2.66
C GLY A 25 27.10 -16.59 4.13
N ARG A 26 26.72 -17.73 4.70
CA ARG A 26 26.42 -17.93 6.13
C ARG A 26 27.67 -17.70 6.97
N GLY A 27 27.75 -16.56 7.65
CA GLY A 27 28.67 -16.32 8.77
C GLY A 27 27.93 -16.46 10.10
N GLY A 28 28.28 -17.47 10.89
CA GLY A 28 27.77 -17.67 12.24
C GLY A 28 28.39 -16.68 13.22
N GLY A 29 27.57 -15.80 13.80
CA GLY A 29 27.94 -14.91 14.89
C GLY A 29 27.02 -15.16 16.08
N GLY A 30 27.59 -15.64 17.19
CA GLY A 30 26.90 -15.82 18.46
C GLY A 30 26.53 -14.47 19.07
N TYR A 31 25.27 -14.33 19.46
CA TYR A 31 24.77 -13.18 20.21
C TYR A 31 24.84 -13.48 21.71
N MET A 32 25.58 -12.66 22.45
CA MET A 32 25.48 -12.60 23.91
C MET A 32 24.25 -11.77 24.29
N LEU A 33 23.40 -12.35 25.13
CA LEU A 33 22.21 -11.71 25.69
C LEU A 33 22.63 -10.65 26.73
N PRO A 34 22.10 -9.41 26.68
CA PRO A 34 22.27 -8.46 27.76
C PRO A 34 21.41 -8.84 28.97
N GLN A 35 22.00 -8.73 30.15
CA GLN A 35 21.35 -8.98 31.44
C GLN A 35 20.34 -7.86 31.76
N ASN A 36 19.16 -8.26 32.23
CA ASN A 36 18.08 -7.38 32.68
C ASN A 36 18.52 -6.55 33.91
N PRO A 37 18.21 -5.24 33.98
CA PRO A 37 18.38 -4.48 35.20
C PRO A 37 17.29 -4.84 36.25
N PRO A 38 17.65 -4.92 37.55
CA PRO A 38 16.70 -5.10 38.63
C PRO A 38 16.03 -3.76 38.99
N GLY A 39 14.71 -3.70 38.84
CA GLY A 39 13.94 -2.48 39.14
C GLY A 39 12.43 -2.73 39.13
N LEU A 40 11.97 -3.70 39.93
CA LEU A 40 10.56 -4.00 40.15
C LEU A 40 9.93 -2.92 41.04
N ALA A 41 9.27 -1.94 40.40
CA ALA A 41 8.27 -1.12 41.07
C ALA A 41 6.98 -1.94 41.22
N THR A 42 6.59 -2.19 42.46
CA THR A 42 5.35 -2.86 42.86
C THR A 42 4.14 -2.07 42.37
N TYR A 43 3.45 -2.58 41.34
CA TYR A 43 2.18 -2.04 40.89
C TYR A 43 1.08 -2.59 41.80
N THR A 44 0.54 -1.72 42.65
CA THR A 44 -0.58 -1.99 43.53
C THR A 44 -1.85 -2.28 42.72
N SER A 45 -2.34 -3.52 42.83
CA SER A 45 -3.74 -3.90 43.02
C SER A 45 -4.78 -2.93 42.41
N MET A 46 -5.13 -3.12 41.14
CA MET A 46 -6.42 -2.65 40.62
C MET A 46 -7.48 -3.74 40.83
N PRO A 47 -8.65 -3.43 41.39
CA PRO A 47 -9.73 -4.40 41.61
C PRO A 47 -10.28 -4.90 40.28
N ASN A 48 -10.37 -6.23 40.19
CA ASN A 48 -10.87 -7.00 39.07
C ASN A 48 -12.40 -6.79 38.93
N MET A 49 -12.82 -5.85 38.09
CA MET A 49 -14.22 -5.70 37.70
C MET A 49 -14.47 -6.58 36.47
N ALA A 50 -14.87 -7.82 36.72
CA ALA A 50 -15.34 -8.73 35.69
C ALA A 50 -16.55 -8.09 34.98
N PRO A 51 -16.55 -7.97 33.65
CA PRO A 51 -17.74 -7.51 32.92
C PRO A 51 -18.80 -8.60 32.99
N GLU A 52 -19.92 -8.27 33.62
CA GLU A 52 -21.13 -9.07 33.65
C GLU A 52 -21.58 -9.35 32.21
N LEU A 53 -21.49 -10.62 31.80
CA LEU A 53 -21.90 -11.11 30.50
C LEU A 53 -23.41 -10.92 30.35
N MET A 54 -23.81 -9.78 29.77
CA MET A 54 -25.16 -9.58 29.25
C MET A 54 -25.42 -10.63 28.17
N GLN A 55 -26.19 -11.66 28.55
CA GLN A 55 -26.70 -12.69 27.65
C GLN A 55 -27.75 -12.05 26.74
N VAL A 56 -27.31 -11.51 25.60
CA VAL A 56 -28.23 -11.09 24.54
C VAL A 56 -28.90 -12.35 24.01
N LYS A 57 -30.17 -12.52 24.35
CA LYS A 57 -31.06 -13.58 23.87
C LYS A 57 -31.28 -13.35 22.37
N VAL A 58 -30.39 -13.92 21.54
CA VAL A 58 -30.51 -13.87 20.09
C VAL A 58 -31.78 -14.63 19.74
N ALA A 59 -32.83 -13.90 19.36
CA ALA A 59 -34.06 -14.49 18.85
C ALA A 59 -33.71 -15.33 17.62
N SER A 60 -34.14 -16.59 17.65
CA SER A 60 -33.96 -17.56 16.59
C SER A 60 -34.49 -16.99 15.27
N ILE A 61 -33.57 -16.75 14.33
CA ILE A 61 -33.88 -16.34 12.96
C ILE A 61 -34.57 -17.53 12.26
N PRO A 62 -35.73 -17.34 11.62
CA PRO A 62 -36.46 -18.40 10.93
C PRO A 62 -35.61 -19.02 9.81
N ALA A 63 -35.58 -20.34 9.77
CA ALA A 63 -34.66 -21.17 8.98
C ALA A 63 -35.00 -21.25 7.47
N GLU A 64 -35.96 -20.48 6.97
CA GLU A 64 -36.55 -20.68 5.64
C GLU A 64 -36.47 -19.45 4.73
N MET A 65 -35.48 -18.58 4.96
CA MET A 65 -35.05 -17.64 3.93
C MET A 65 -33.93 -18.33 3.16
N GLU A 66 -34.30 -19.13 2.16
CA GLU A 66 -33.37 -19.66 1.18
C GLU A 66 -32.57 -18.48 0.61
N THR A 67 -31.31 -18.48 1.04
CA THR A 67 -30.36 -17.43 0.82
C THR A 67 -29.96 -17.48 -0.64
N ASP A 68 -30.39 -16.46 -1.38
CA ASP A 68 -29.71 -16.06 -2.61
C ASP A 68 -28.34 -15.50 -2.22
N ALA A 69 -27.47 -16.40 -1.72
CA ALA A 69 -26.11 -16.15 -1.25
C ALA A 69 -25.20 -15.64 -2.37
N SER A 70 -25.72 -15.52 -3.59
CA SER A 70 -25.06 -15.01 -4.78
C SER A 70 -25.01 -13.47 -4.85
N LEU A 71 -25.78 -12.73 -4.03
CA LEU A 71 -25.98 -11.28 -4.24
C LEU A 71 -25.21 -10.34 -3.30
N TRP A 72 -24.50 -10.83 -2.28
CA TRP A 72 -23.72 -9.97 -1.37
C TRP A 72 -22.22 -9.87 -1.66
N THR A 73 -21.77 -10.46 -2.77
CA THR A 73 -20.45 -10.27 -3.40
C THR A 73 -20.34 -8.93 -4.13
N GLY A 74 -21.07 -7.91 -3.65
CA GLY A 74 -21.03 -6.57 -4.20
C GLY A 74 -19.67 -5.90 -3.96
N ILE A 75 -19.17 -5.25 -5.01
CA ILE A 75 -18.12 -4.25 -4.92
C ILE A 75 -18.53 -3.21 -3.87
N SER A 76 -17.68 -2.99 -2.88
CA SER A 76 -17.89 -1.96 -1.88
C SER A 76 -17.35 -0.61 -2.33
N ALA A 77 -17.78 0.48 -1.68
CA ALA A 77 -17.18 1.81 -1.88
C ALA A 77 -15.65 1.76 -1.74
N GLY A 78 -15.14 1.02 -0.75
CA GLY A 78 -13.71 0.83 -0.54
C GLY A 78 -12.96 0.07 -1.65
N SER A 79 -13.66 -0.65 -2.53
CA SER A 79 -13.08 -1.41 -3.64
C SER A 79 -12.71 -0.56 -4.86
N HIS A 80 -13.15 0.70 -4.93
CA HIS A 80 -12.80 1.60 -6.03
C HIS A 80 -11.28 1.86 -6.08
N GLY A 81 -10.71 1.76 -7.28
CA GLY A 81 -9.28 1.88 -7.53
C GLY A 81 -8.48 0.60 -7.26
N HIS A 82 -9.11 -0.55 -7.00
CA HIS A 82 -8.38 -1.82 -6.83
C HIS A 82 -7.61 -2.20 -8.11
N PRO A 83 -6.36 -2.70 -8.04
CA PRO A 83 -5.59 -3.06 -6.83
C PRO A 83 -4.65 -1.96 -6.28
N GLU A 84 -4.38 -0.91 -7.05
CA GLU A 84 -3.33 0.07 -6.71
C GLU A 84 -3.79 1.15 -5.72
N MET A 85 -5.05 1.57 -5.86
CA MET A 85 -5.63 2.71 -5.17
C MET A 85 -6.77 2.35 -4.21
N CYS A 86 -7.17 1.09 -4.08
CA CYS A 86 -8.27 0.70 -3.19
C CYS A 86 -7.98 0.94 -1.71
N HIS A 87 -9.04 0.88 -0.90
CA HIS A 87 -8.90 0.95 0.55
C HIS A 87 -8.33 -0.35 1.11
N ARG A 88 -8.05 -0.34 2.42
CA ARG A 88 -7.58 -1.53 3.12
C ARG A 88 -8.59 -2.68 2.94
N PRO A 89 -8.12 -3.93 2.89
CA PRO A 89 -9.01 -5.09 2.81
C PRO A 89 -10.00 -5.12 3.97
N CYS A 90 -11.26 -5.42 3.69
CA CYS A 90 -12.30 -5.59 4.70
C CYS A 90 -12.04 -6.87 5.49
N VAL A 91 -11.87 -6.73 6.80
CA VAL A 91 -11.58 -7.87 7.69
C VAL A 91 -12.74 -8.85 7.74
N TYR A 92 -13.99 -8.37 7.70
CA TYR A 92 -15.18 -9.22 7.69
C TYR A 92 -15.30 -10.00 6.38
N MET A 93 -15.20 -9.31 5.24
CA MET A 93 -15.22 -9.99 3.93
C MET A 93 -14.09 -11.02 3.82
N PHE A 94 -12.88 -10.69 4.29
CA PHE A 94 -11.75 -11.61 4.25
C PHE A 94 -11.90 -12.83 5.17
N LYS A 95 -12.48 -12.69 6.36
CA LYS A 95 -12.58 -13.78 7.36
C LYS A 95 -13.83 -14.63 7.22
N SER A 96 -14.99 -14.00 7.01
CA SER A 96 -16.29 -14.67 7.00
C SER A 96 -16.92 -14.77 5.62
N GLY A 97 -16.31 -14.16 4.58
CA GLY A 97 -16.93 -14.05 3.25
C GLY A 97 -18.17 -13.17 3.22
N PHE A 98 -18.45 -12.47 4.31
CA PHE A 98 -19.66 -11.66 4.50
C PHE A 98 -19.33 -10.39 5.29
N CYS A 99 -19.80 -9.25 4.80
CA CYS A 99 -19.75 -7.97 5.49
C CYS A 99 -21.16 -7.40 5.62
N HIS A 100 -21.58 -7.12 6.85
CA HIS A 100 -22.92 -6.58 7.15
C HIS A 100 -23.17 -5.19 6.53
N LEU A 101 -22.12 -4.44 6.18
CA LEU A 101 -22.24 -3.12 5.53
C LEU A 101 -22.48 -3.23 4.02
N GLY A 102 -22.29 -4.42 3.42
CA GLY A 102 -22.48 -4.61 1.98
C GLY A 102 -21.70 -3.61 1.12
N SER A 103 -22.37 -3.02 0.13
CA SER A 103 -21.77 -2.04 -0.79
C SER A 103 -21.34 -0.72 -0.12
N PHE A 104 -21.89 -0.40 1.06
CA PHE A 104 -21.54 0.81 1.82
C PHE A 104 -20.26 0.65 2.66
N CYS A 105 -19.59 -0.52 2.62
CA CYS A 105 -18.34 -0.68 3.34
C CYS A 105 -17.22 0.20 2.74
N ASP A 106 -16.57 1.00 3.58
CA ASP A 106 -15.40 1.79 3.18
C ASP A 106 -14.13 0.94 3.01
N HIS A 107 -14.19 -0.37 3.24
CA HIS A 107 -13.06 -1.28 3.06
C HIS A 107 -13.24 -2.12 1.82
N CYS A 108 -12.13 -2.44 1.16
CA CYS A 108 -12.15 -3.17 -0.10
C CYS A 108 -12.58 -4.62 0.13
N HIS A 109 -13.60 -5.05 -0.61
CA HIS A 109 -14.15 -6.40 -0.58
C HIS A 109 -13.45 -7.35 -1.56
N LEU A 110 -12.62 -6.83 -2.46
CA LEU A 110 -11.91 -7.64 -3.44
C LEU A 110 -10.75 -8.40 -2.82
N LEU A 111 -10.35 -9.50 -3.46
CA LEU A 111 -9.22 -10.30 -3.05
C LEU A 111 -7.92 -9.49 -3.23
N HIS A 112 -7.09 -9.44 -2.19
CA HIS A 112 -5.79 -8.77 -2.27
C HIS A 112 -4.70 -9.82 -2.28
N GLU A 113 -4.05 -9.96 -3.42
CA GLU A 113 -2.92 -10.86 -3.58
C GLU A 113 -1.60 -10.06 -3.62
N GLY A 114 -0.57 -10.60 -2.97
CA GLY A 114 0.79 -10.10 -3.11
C GLY A 114 1.03 -8.68 -2.58
N PRO A 115 1.54 -7.72 -3.39
CA PRO A 115 2.21 -6.52 -2.90
C PRO A 115 1.32 -5.53 -2.16
N SER A 116 -0.01 -5.56 -2.36
CA SER A 116 -0.97 -4.71 -1.66
C SER A 116 -1.03 -4.95 -0.15
N LEU A 117 -0.47 -6.07 0.33
CA LEU A 117 -0.32 -6.36 1.77
C LEU A 117 1.05 -5.97 2.31
N LEU A 118 1.99 -5.57 1.46
CA LEU A 118 3.31 -5.14 1.90
C LEU A 118 3.18 -3.86 2.71
N LYS A 119 3.71 -3.93 3.93
CA LYS A 119 3.85 -2.78 4.81
C LYS A 119 5.33 -2.60 5.08
N LEU A 120 5.75 -1.35 5.12
CA LEU A 120 7.07 -1.03 5.63
C LEU A 120 7.22 -1.59 7.04
N ASP A 121 8.35 -2.20 7.36
CA ASP A 121 8.62 -2.68 8.71
C ASP A 121 8.90 -1.50 9.68
N LYS A 122 9.07 -1.80 10.97
CA LYS A 122 9.33 -0.76 11.98
C LYS A 122 10.62 0.01 11.69
N LYS A 123 11.70 -0.66 11.27
CA LYS A 123 13.01 -0.05 11.01
C LYS A 123 12.97 0.85 9.78
N GLN A 124 12.34 0.40 8.70
CA GLN A 124 12.14 1.16 7.46
C GLN A 124 11.33 2.43 7.72
N ARG A 125 10.23 2.34 8.49
CA ARG A 125 9.44 3.51 8.86
C ARG A 125 10.22 4.48 9.74
N SER A 126 11.01 3.99 10.70
CA SER A 126 11.89 4.86 11.50
C SER A 126 12.90 5.57 10.59
N LYS A 127 13.54 4.84 9.68
CA LYS A 127 14.51 5.43 8.76
C LYS A 127 13.89 6.50 7.87
N LEU A 128 12.72 6.26 7.26
CA LEU A 128 12.02 7.29 6.47
C LEU A 128 11.66 8.54 7.28
N LYS A 129 11.45 8.42 8.59
CA LYS A 129 11.19 9.57 9.48
C LYS A 129 12.46 10.34 9.85
N GLU A 130 13.63 9.71 9.75
CA GLU A 130 14.94 10.35 9.99
C GLU A 130 15.41 11.16 8.77
N LEU A 131 14.86 10.86 7.58
CA LEU A 131 15.20 11.59 6.36
C LEU A 131 14.57 12.98 6.35
N SER A 132 15.22 13.91 5.64
CA SER A 132 14.62 15.20 5.35
C SER A 132 13.35 15.03 4.52
N ARG A 133 12.47 16.04 4.55
CA ARG A 133 11.25 16.03 3.74
C ARG A 133 11.60 15.86 2.25
N GLU A 134 12.61 16.58 1.80
CA GLU A 134 13.09 16.61 0.42
C GLU A 134 13.63 15.25 -0.02
N ASP A 135 14.41 14.58 0.84
CA ASP A 135 14.94 13.24 0.57
C ASP A 135 13.83 12.20 0.42
N VAL A 136 12.80 12.25 1.27
CA VAL A 136 11.65 11.35 1.18
C VAL A 136 10.91 11.57 -0.14
N MET A 137 10.70 12.82 -0.56
CA MET A 137 10.05 13.13 -1.83
C MET A 137 10.87 12.63 -3.02
N ALA A 138 12.19 12.89 -3.02
CA ALA A 138 13.12 12.44 -4.05
C ALA A 138 13.16 10.90 -4.14
N LEU A 139 13.04 10.19 -3.01
CA LEU A 139 12.97 8.73 -2.98
C LEU A 139 11.63 8.19 -3.49
N LEU A 140 10.49 8.81 -3.13
CA LEU A 140 9.16 8.29 -3.46
C LEU A 140 8.70 8.61 -4.89
N LEU A 141 8.98 9.80 -5.42
CA LEU A 141 8.48 10.25 -6.72
C LEU A 141 8.80 9.29 -7.88
N PRO A 142 10.03 8.75 -8.01
CA PRO A 142 10.34 7.79 -9.07
C PRO A 142 9.44 6.55 -9.03
N HIS A 143 9.12 6.03 -7.84
CA HIS A 143 8.24 4.87 -7.69
C HIS A 143 6.78 5.22 -8.00
N ILE A 144 6.32 6.40 -7.59
CA ILE A 144 4.97 6.91 -7.91
C ILE A 144 4.80 7.02 -9.43
N ARG A 145 5.74 7.69 -10.12
CA ARG A 145 5.73 7.81 -11.59
C ARG A 145 5.72 6.46 -12.28
N HIS A 146 6.59 5.54 -11.82
CA HIS A 146 6.68 4.21 -12.39
C HIS A 146 5.35 3.44 -12.25
N ARG A 147 4.66 3.57 -11.12
CA ARG A 147 3.35 2.93 -10.90
C ARG A 147 2.27 3.48 -11.81
N VAL A 148 2.21 4.81 -11.99
CA VAL A 148 1.26 5.42 -12.92
C VAL A 148 1.47 4.92 -14.34
N ALA A 149 2.72 4.86 -14.78
CA ALA A 149 3.07 4.36 -16.11
C ALA A 149 2.75 2.86 -16.26
N LEU A 150 3.11 2.02 -15.28
CA LEU A 150 2.93 0.58 -15.35
C LEU A 150 1.46 0.16 -15.35
N HIS A 151 0.63 0.81 -14.53
CA HIS A 151 -0.77 0.45 -14.36
C HIS A 151 -1.72 1.31 -15.21
N SER A 152 -1.18 2.20 -16.04
CA SER A 152 -1.97 3.13 -16.88
C SER A 152 -3.03 3.87 -16.06
N LEU A 153 -2.65 4.37 -14.88
CA LEU A 153 -3.57 5.10 -14.02
C LEU A 153 -4.01 6.38 -14.76
N GLY A 154 -5.33 6.61 -14.81
CA GLY A 154 -5.95 7.59 -15.71
C GLY A 154 -5.49 9.04 -15.55
N PRO A 155 -6.01 9.96 -16.38
CA PRO A 155 -5.51 11.35 -16.45
C PRO A 155 -5.62 12.12 -15.12
N GLN A 156 -6.58 11.78 -14.26
CA GLN A 156 -6.70 12.42 -12.94
C GLN A 156 -5.61 11.97 -11.97
N THR A 157 -5.06 10.77 -12.16
CA THR A 157 -3.87 10.36 -11.42
C THR A 157 -2.63 11.13 -11.89
N LEU A 158 -2.56 11.52 -13.16
CA LEU A 158 -1.48 12.38 -13.65
C LEU A 158 -1.54 13.77 -13.03
N GLU A 159 -2.74 14.35 -12.86
CA GLU A 159 -2.94 15.62 -12.16
C GLU A 159 -2.48 15.53 -10.69
N LEU A 160 -2.79 14.42 -10.02
CA LEU A 160 -2.27 14.16 -8.67
C LEU A 160 -0.72 14.11 -8.68
N VAL A 161 -0.11 13.40 -9.62
CA VAL A 161 1.36 13.33 -9.71
C VAL A 161 1.97 14.70 -9.98
N GLN A 162 1.39 15.51 -10.87
CA GLN A 162 1.83 16.88 -11.12
C GLN A 162 1.77 17.74 -9.87
N LEU A 163 0.72 17.59 -9.05
CA LEU A 163 0.63 18.27 -7.76
C LEU A 163 1.78 17.86 -6.83
N LEU A 164 2.09 16.56 -6.73
CA LEU A 164 3.19 16.07 -5.88
C LEU A 164 4.56 16.53 -6.40
N GLU A 165 4.75 16.59 -7.71
CA GLU A 165 5.99 17.07 -8.35
C GLU A 165 6.21 18.56 -8.15
N ALA A 166 5.14 19.36 -8.19
CA ALA A 166 5.21 20.80 -7.97
C ALA A 166 5.65 21.16 -6.54
N GLU A 167 5.54 20.24 -5.58
CA GLU A 167 6.06 20.44 -4.23
C GLU A 167 7.57 20.18 -4.11
N LEU A 168 8.20 19.53 -5.10
CA LEU A 168 9.63 19.24 -5.06
C LEU A 168 10.44 20.51 -5.31
N PRO A 169 11.51 20.79 -4.53
CA PRO A 169 12.42 21.88 -4.86
C PRO A 169 13.05 21.66 -6.24
N LEU A 170 13.41 22.78 -6.91
CA LEU A 170 14.01 22.75 -8.26
C LEU A 170 15.31 21.96 -8.34
N ASP A 171 16.03 21.84 -7.23
CA ASP A 171 17.29 21.08 -7.12
C ASP A 171 17.22 20.13 -5.91
N PRO A 172 16.59 18.96 -6.06
CA PRO A 172 16.48 17.96 -5.01
C PRO A 172 17.79 17.16 -4.95
N ALA A 173 18.86 17.76 -4.42
CA ALA A 173 20.04 17.00 -4.08
C ALA A 173 19.71 16.08 -2.91
N ILE A 174 19.71 14.76 -3.14
CA ILE A 174 19.61 13.77 -2.05
C ILE A 174 20.78 14.04 -1.11
N SER A 175 20.48 14.22 0.17
CA SER A 175 21.49 14.51 1.19
C SER A 175 22.59 13.44 1.15
N ALA A 176 23.85 13.90 1.13
CA ALA A 176 25.05 13.05 1.11
C ALA A 176 25.18 12.16 2.36
N ASP A 177 24.38 12.42 3.40
CA ASP A 177 24.42 11.71 4.68
C ASP A 177 23.84 10.28 4.60
N LEU A 178 23.13 9.95 3.52
CA LEU A 178 22.57 8.61 3.35
C LEU A 178 23.57 7.63 2.76
N LEU A 179 23.82 6.53 3.47
CA LEU A 179 24.61 5.43 2.95
C LEU A 179 23.90 4.82 1.72
N PRO A 180 24.58 4.68 0.56
CA PRO A 180 23.97 4.16 -0.67
C PRO A 180 23.26 2.81 -0.49
N ARG A 181 23.81 1.95 0.39
CA ARG A 181 23.23 0.64 0.70
C ARG A 181 21.87 0.72 1.39
N GLU A 182 21.61 1.76 2.19
CA GLU A 182 20.33 1.95 2.86
C GLU A 182 19.27 2.45 1.87
N ILE A 183 19.67 3.37 0.99
CA ILE A 183 18.85 3.84 -0.13
C ILE A 183 18.41 2.65 -1.01
N ASP A 184 19.34 1.79 -1.41
CA ASP A 184 19.04 0.61 -2.22
C ASP A 184 18.02 -0.32 -1.56
N ARG A 185 18.14 -0.52 -0.24
CA ARG A 185 17.20 -1.35 0.52
C ARG A 185 15.80 -0.73 0.56
N LEU A 186 15.71 0.58 0.80
CA LEU A 186 14.44 1.29 0.78
C LEU A 186 13.82 1.23 -0.61
N ASN A 187 14.59 1.53 -1.66
CA ASN A 187 14.12 1.49 -3.05
C ASN A 187 13.54 0.13 -3.45
N ARG A 188 14.16 -0.98 -3.03
CA ARG A 188 13.62 -2.34 -3.29
C ARG A 188 12.27 -2.60 -2.63
N VAL A 189 12.00 -1.99 -1.48
CA VAL A 189 10.74 -2.17 -0.77
C VAL A 189 9.69 -1.21 -1.32
N LEU A 190 10.06 0.06 -1.52
CA LEU A 190 9.20 1.10 -2.08
C LEU A 190 8.69 0.72 -3.48
N SER A 191 9.55 0.15 -4.34
CA SER A 191 9.13 -0.31 -5.67
C SER A 191 8.04 -1.38 -5.65
N ARG A 192 7.88 -2.09 -4.52
CA ARG A 192 6.87 -3.14 -4.35
C ARG A 192 5.59 -2.64 -3.67
N LEU A 193 5.58 -1.43 -3.12
CA LEU A 193 4.38 -0.88 -2.51
C LEU A 193 3.34 -0.51 -3.57
N PRO A 194 2.04 -0.64 -3.28
CA PRO A 194 0.99 -0.14 -4.16
C PRO A 194 1.00 1.39 -4.20
N PHE A 195 0.48 1.97 -5.27
CA PHE A 195 0.40 3.43 -5.45
C PHE A 195 -0.21 4.14 -4.23
N SER A 196 -1.31 3.63 -3.68
CA SER A 196 -1.97 4.17 -2.48
C SER A 196 -1.05 4.27 -1.26
N ALA A 197 -0.16 3.31 -1.06
CA ALA A 197 0.77 3.33 0.06
C ALA A 197 1.87 4.37 -0.16
N LEU A 198 2.38 4.50 -1.39
CA LEU A 198 3.39 5.51 -1.73
C LEU A 198 2.84 6.93 -1.52
N VAL A 199 1.64 7.22 -2.03
CA VAL A 199 1.00 8.55 -1.85
C VAL A 199 0.75 8.86 -0.38
N LYS A 200 0.33 7.87 0.44
CA LYS A 200 0.11 8.07 1.89
C LYS A 200 1.38 8.36 2.69
N ILE A 201 2.54 7.90 2.22
CA ILE A 201 3.83 8.16 2.88
C ILE A 201 4.42 9.49 2.39
N PHE A 202 3.98 9.98 1.23
CA PHE A 202 4.49 11.19 0.62
C PHE A 202 4.23 12.44 1.49
N PRO A 203 5.27 13.21 1.85
CA PRO A 203 5.08 14.41 2.63
C PRO A 203 4.53 15.53 1.73
N HIS A 204 3.35 16.05 2.07
CA HIS A 204 2.66 17.08 1.28
C HIS A 204 2.36 18.33 2.10
N SER A 205 2.38 19.50 1.47
CA SER A 205 2.00 20.78 2.09
C SER A 205 0.49 20.98 2.14
N SER A 206 -0.26 20.31 1.25
CA SER A 206 -1.71 20.46 1.13
C SER A 206 -2.45 19.10 1.18
N PRO A 207 -2.58 18.47 2.37
CA PRO A 207 -3.23 17.16 2.51
C PRO A 207 -4.62 17.09 1.88
N GLU A 208 -5.41 18.15 2.00
CA GLU A 208 -6.80 18.18 1.56
C GLU A 208 -6.92 18.01 0.05
N LYS A 209 -6.07 18.73 -0.70
CA LYS A 209 -6.02 18.65 -2.17
C LYS A 209 -5.55 17.28 -2.64
N VAL A 210 -4.52 16.73 -1.98
CA VAL A 210 -4.00 15.39 -2.29
C VAL A 210 -5.08 14.34 -2.04
N ILE A 211 -5.79 14.40 -0.92
CA ILE A 211 -6.88 13.48 -0.58
C ILE A 211 -8.02 13.60 -1.60
N GLU A 212 -8.44 14.82 -1.93
CA GLU A 212 -9.51 15.06 -2.92
C GLU A 212 -9.17 14.47 -4.29
N LEU A 213 -7.99 14.78 -4.83
CA LEU A 213 -7.53 14.26 -6.12
C LEU A 213 -7.36 12.73 -6.10
N PHE A 214 -6.89 12.20 -4.99
CA PHE A 214 -6.72 10.77 -4.79
C PHE A 214 -8.07 10.02 -4.78
N GLU A 215 -9.06 10.52 -4.04
CA GLU A 215 -10.41 9.94 -4.04
C GLU A 215 -11.09 10.09 -5.41
N ARG A 216 -10.97 11.26 -6.06
CA ARG A 216 -11.50 11.45 -7.42
C ARG A 216 -10.92 10.44 -8.41
N SER A 217 -9.61 10.23 -8.35
CA SER A 217 -8.91 9.24 -9.19
C SER A 217 -9.38 7.81 -8.91
N ARG A 218 -9.59 7.46 -7.63
CA ARG A 218 -10.11 6.13 -7.23
C ARG A 218 -11.47 5.83 -7.83
N PHE A 219 -12.42 6.76 -7.73
CA PHE A 219 -13.78 6.54 -8.22
C PHE A 219 -13.83 6.39 -9.74
N GLN A 220 -12.97 7.09 -10.48
CA GLN A 220 -12.95 7.00 -11.94
C GLN A 220 -12.35 5.70 -12.49
N LEU A 221 -11.41 5.09 -11.78
CA LEU A 221 -10.90 3.77 -12.15
C LEU A 221 -11.96 2.66 -11.97
N GLY A 222 -13.02 2.94 -11.21
CA GLY A 222 -14.01 1.95 -10.81
C GLY A 222 -13.39 0.86 -9.93
N ALA A 223 -14.13 -0.22 -9.69
CA ALA A 223 -13.56 -1.43 -9.11
C ALA A 223 -13.44 -2.48 -10.20
N GLN A 224 -12.21 -2.82 -10.56
CA GLN A 224 -11.94 -3.91 -11.48
C GLN A 224 -11.66 -5.17 -10.66
N PRO A 225 -12.52 -6.21 -10.70
CA PRO A 225 -12.15 -7.49 -10.11
C PRO A 225 -10.89 -7.99 -10.82
N ILE A 226 -9.93 -8.51 -10.05
CA ILE A 226 -8.80 -9.22 -10.64
C ILE A 226 -9.41 -10.37 -11.44
N ALA A 227 -9.38 -10.26 -12.76
CA ALA A 227 -9.73 -11.39 -13.61
C ALA A 227 -8.69 -12.45 -13.31
N ILE A 228 -9.06 -13.48 -12.54
CA ILE A 228 -8.28 -14.70 -12.42
C ILE A 228 -8.34 -15.32 -13.81
N THR A 229 -7.45 -14.88 -14.69
CA THR A 229 -7.27 -15.54 -15.98
C THR A 229 -6.83 -16.94 -15.60
N SER A 230 -7.72 -17.90 -15.76
CA SER A 230 -7.47 -19.33 -15.63
C SER A 230 -6.56 -19.77 -16.79
N SER A 231 -5.35 -19.21 -16.84
CA SER A 231 -4.25 -19.72 -17.64
C SER A 231 -3.90 -21.08 -17.04
N GLY A 232 -4.45 -22.13 -17.65
CA GLY A 232 -4.38 -23.54 -17.24
C GLY A 232 -2.96 -24.14 -17.25
N GLY A 233 -2.04 -23.56 -16.50
CA GLY A 233 -0.76 -24.16 -16.14
C GLY A 233 -0.91 -24.88 -14.81
N GLY A 234 -1.03 -26.21 -14.84
CA GLY A 234 -1.22 -27.05 -13.67
C GLY A 234 -0.20 -26.77 -12.55
N LEU A 235 -0.69 -26.21 -11.44
CA LEU A 235 0.08 -26.05 -10.21
C LEU A 235 0.31 -27.46 -9.61
N ARG A 236 1.51 -28.03 -9.82
CA ARG A 236 1.96 -29.20 -9.05
C ARG A 236 2.29 -28.75 -7.63
N VAL A 237 1.33 -28.91 -6.72
CA VAL A 237 1.61 -28.87 -5.29
C VAL A 237 2.39 -30.13 -4.95
N ARG A 238 3.69 -30.00 -4.65
CA ARG A 238 4.42 -31.05 -3.94
C ARG A 238 4.04 -30.92 -2.46
N LEU A 239 3.26 -31.88 -1.99
CA LEU A 239 3.08 -32.18 -0.57
C LEU A 239 4.36 -32.79 -0.01
#